data_AF-A0A1G2R058-F1
#
_entry.id   AF-A0A1G2R058-F1
#
_cell.length_a   1.000
_cell.length_b   1.000
_cell.length_c   1.000
_cell.angle_alpha   90.00
_cell.angle_beta   90.00
_cell.angle_gamma   90.00
#
_symmetry.space_group_name_H-M   'P 1'
#
loop_
_entity.id
_entity.type
_entity.pdbx_description
1 polymer ?
#
loop_
_entity_poly.entity_id
_entity_poly.type
_entity_poly.pdbx_seq_one_letter_code
_entity_poly.pdbx_strand_id
1 'polypeptide(L)'
;MSNLLALEPIKKFIEATGGKIASYFGKDDACIIYLRPDGAFYGAALYDWLKEKKKKKNITLTTMEDDGEGLEEEKVKKRKVLVVDNDIITGKGYKRSLEALRVRKSRLAIKDIKFAVYSDRIGLADFSVGKYAAETIWRLDIIDALDLKIMRHLIQNGRASFADIGKKVNLSAVAVSNRVEKLLQEKAFKIQGGLVIDQFYTMSAHVEIEAEPEILEKLIEVLECSPEVCRLVKMSGKQTLNIDILVRSLHHIEDFIANRIHAVPGSKRVNITIGELPIVPKIYFPSL
;
A
#
# COMPACT_ATOMS: atom_id res chain seq x y z
N MET A 1 -24.62 -13.42 -15.65
CA MET A 1 -23.45 -12.73 -15.07
C MET A 1 -22.85 -13.66 -14.04
N SER A 2 -21.55 -13.92 -14.14
CA SER A 2 -20.76 -14.71 -13.19
C SER A 2 -21.12 -14.30 -11.76
N ASN A 3 -21.30 -15.26 -10.85
CA ASN A 3 -21.68 -14.99 -9.46
C ASN A 3 -20.58 -14.14 -8.79
N LEU A 4 -20.67 -12.80 -8.88
CA LEU A 4 -19.66 -11.88 -8.36
C LEU A 4 -19.47 -12.08 -6.85
N LEU A 5 -20.50 -12.56 -6.15
CA LEU A 5 -20.42 -12.92 -4.73
C LEU A 5 -19.51 -14.13 -4.45
N ALA A 6 -19.05 -14.86 -5.46
CA ALA A 6 -18.05 -15.92 -5.33
C ALA A 6 -16.61 -15.36 -5.26
N LEU A 7 -16.39 -14.09 -5.61
CA LEU A 7 -15.09 -13.43 -5.48
C LEU A 7 -14.89 -12.97 -4.03
N GLU A 8 -13.81 -13.43 -3.40
CA GLU A 8 -13.55 -13.17 -1.98
C GLU A 8 -13.56 -11.66 -1.59
N PRO A 9 -12.98 -10.72 -2.38
CA PRO A 9 -13.06 -9.30 -2.06
C PRO A 9 -14.50 -8.76 -2.06
N ILE A 10 -15.33 -9.22 -3.00
CA ILE A 10 -16.72 -8.80 -3.13
C ILE A 10 -17.55 -9.38 -1.97
N LYS A 11 -17.35 -10.67 -1.66
CA LYS A 11 -18.00 -11.31 -0.51
C LYS A 11 -17.70 -10.54 0.78
N LYS A 12 -16.43 -10.23 1.04
CA LYS A 12 -16.01 -9.45 2.21
C LYS A 12 -16.61 -8.04 2.22
N PHE A 13 -16.69 -7.39 1.05
CA PHE A 13 -17.36 -6.08 0.91
C PHE A 13 -18.81 -6.12 1.38
N ILE A 14 -19.57 -7.09 0.87
CA ILE A 14 -20.98 -7.26 1.20
C ILE A 14 -21.18 -7.63 2.67
N GLU A 15 -20.36 -8.54 3.21
CA GLU A 15 -20.42 -8.95 4.62
C GLU A 15 -20.15 -7.77 5.57
N ALA A 16 -19.14 -6.95 5.27
CA ALA A 16 -18.76 -5.83 6.12
C ALA A 16 -19.70 -4.62 6.03
N THR A 17 -20.21 -4.32 4.84
CA THR A 17 -20.91 -3.05 4.57
C THR A 17 -22.41 -3.21 4.27
N GLY A 18 -22.82 -4.35 3.70
CA GLY A 18 -24.15 -4.53 3.10
C GLY A 18 -25.29 -4.32 4.09
N GLY A 19 -25.14 -4.78 5.34
CA GLY A 19 -26.14 -4.56 6.40
C GLY A 19 -26.35 -3.08 6.71
N LYS A 20 -25.25 -2.31 6.85
CA LYS A 20 -25.30 -0.87 7.15
C LYS A 20 -25.85 -0.06 5.97
N ILE A 21 -25.47 -0.44 4.75
CA ILE A 21 -25.99 0.15 3.51
C ILE A 21 -27.50 -0.11 3.35
N ALA A 22 -27.96 -1.32 3.64
CA ALA A 22 -29.39 -1.64 3.61
C ALA A 22 -30.17 -0.77 4.62
N SER A 23 -29.65 -0.59 5.83
CA SER A 23 -30.24 0.29 6.84
C SER A 23 -30.26 1.76 6.40
N TYR A 24 -29.20 2.22 5.74
CA TYR A 24 -29.12 3.57 5.19
C TYR A 24 -30.24 3.86 4.18
N PHE A 25 -30.42 2.97 3.21
CA PHE A 25 -31.49 3.11 2.24
C PHE A 25 -32.87 2.97 2.88
N GLY A 26 -33.04 2.10 3.88
CA GLY A 26 -34.28 1.94 4.61
C GLY A 26 -35.48 1.70 3.67
N LYS A 27 -36.51 2.55 3.78
CA LYS A 27 -37.70 2.51 2.90
C LYS A 27 -37.59 3.38 1.64
N ASP A 28 -36.59 4.26 1.56
CA ASP A 28 -36.44 5.19 0.43
C ASP A 28 -36.04 4.50 -0.86
N ASP A 29 -36.49 5.03 -2.00
CA ASP A 29 -35.98 4.63 -3.31
C ASP A 29 -34.45 4.86 -3.37
N ALA A 30 -33.74 3.88 -3.93
CA ALA A 30 -32.28 3.81 -3.87
C ALA A 30 -31.66 3.86 -5.27
N CYS A 31 -30.48 4.46 -5.38
CA CYS A 31 -29.63 4.38 -6.56
C CYS A 31 -28.20 4.04 -6.12
N ILE A 32 -27.60 3.03 -6.77
CA ILE A 32 -26.16 2.77 -6.69
C ILE A 32 -25.51 3.37 -7.94
N ILE A 33 -24.49 4.18 -7.71
CA ILE A 33 -23.63 4.75 -8.74
C ILE A 33 -22.25 4.14 -8.54
N TYR A 34 -21.72 3.37 -9.48
CA TYR A 34 -20.30 2.97 -9.39
C TYR A 34 -19.41 3.88 -10.24
N LEU A 35 -18.24 4.24 -9.72
CA LEU A 35 -17.21 4.97 -10.46
C LEU A 35 -16.47 4.01 -11.41
N ARG A 36 -16.14 4.49 -12.61
CA ARG A 36 -15.39 3.69 -13.58
C ARG A 36 -13.87 3.90 -13.43
N PRO A 37 -13.06 2.88 -13.77
CA PRO A 37 -13.48 1.50 -14.05
C PRO A 37 -13.69 0.66 -12.77
N ASP A 38 -13.10 1.09 -11.65
CA ASP A 38 -12.79 0.21 -10.52
C ASP A 38 -13.99 -0.12 -9.61
N GLY A 39 -15.01 0.75 -9.55
CA GLY A 39 -16.20 0.53 -8.76
C GLY A 39 -17.19 -0.49 -9.34
N ALA A 40 -17.04 -0.88 -10.60
CA ALA A 40 -18.05 -1.65 -11.34
C ALA A 40 -18.44 -2.97 -10.67
N PHE A 41 -17.44 -3.74 -10.23
CA PHE A 41 -17.67 -5.06 -9.62
C PHE A 41 -18.39 -4.95 -8.27
N TYR A 42 -18.00 -3.99 -7.43
CA TYR A 42 -18.60 -3.78 -6.11
C TYR A 42 -20.02 -3.22 -6.22
N GLY A 43 -20.23 -2.25 -7.11
CA GLY A 43 -21.55 -1.66 -7.35
C GLY A 43 -22.56 -2.66 -7.89
N ALA A 44 -22.17 -3.45 -8.89
CA ALA A 44 -23.02 -4.49 -9.47
C ALA A 44 -23.37 -5.58 -8.44
N ALA A 45 -22.38 -6.11 -7.72
CA ALA A 45 -22.62 -7.15 -6.72
C ALA A 45 -23.50 -6.67 -5.55
N LEU A 46 -23.31 -5.42 -5.10
CA LEU A 46 -24.14 -4.82 -4.06
C LEU A 46 -25.58 -4.59 -4.53
N TYR A 47 -25.77 -4.17 -5.77
CA TYR A 47 -27.09 -4.03 -6.38
C TYR A 47 -27.83 -5.37 -6.40
N ASP A 48 -27.19 -6.42 -6.91
CA ASP A 48 -27.78 -7.76 -6.98
C ASP A 48 -28.11 -8.27 -5.57
N TRP A 49 -27.18 -8.11 -4.62
CA TRP A 49 -27.41 -8.51 -3.23
C TRP A 49 -28.59 -7.76 -2.56
N LEU A 50 -28.71 -6.44 -2.76
CA LEU A 50 -29.82 -5.67 -2.21
C LEU A 50 -31.17 -6.06 -2.84
N LYS A 51 -31.18 -6.31 -4.15
CA LYS A 51 -32.37 -6.71 -4.89
C LYS A 51 -32.83 -8.11 -4.48
N GLU A 52 -31.92 -9.08 -4.46
CA GLU A 52 -32.25 -10.50 -4.25
C GLU A 52 -32.35 -10.87 -2.77
N LYS A 53 -31.36 -10.50 -1.95
CA LYS A 53 -31.27 -10.92 -0.55
C LYS A 53 -32.01 -9.98 0.41
N LYS A 54 -32.04 -8.68 0.12
CA LYS A 54 -32.76 -7.69 0.94
C LYS A 54 -34.11 -7.26 0.38
N LYS A 55 -34.53 -7.81 -0.78
CA LYS A 55 -35.83 -7.57 -1.43
C LYS A 55 -36.14 -6.07 -1.58
N LYS A 56 -35.13 -5.26 -1.92
CA LYS A 56 -35.29 -3.82 -2.11
C LYS A 56 -36.13 -3.54 -3.36
N LYS A 57 -37.35 -3.04 -3.18
CA LYS A 57 -38.36 -2.91 -4.26
C LYS A 57 -38.01 -1.89 -5.34
N ASN A 58 -37.42 -0.75 -4.98
CA ASN A 58 -37.11 0.33 -5.91
C ASN A 58 -35.64 0.75 -5.79
N ILE A 59 -34.78 0.03 -6.51
CA ILE A 59 -33.35 0.27 -6.58
C ILE A 59 -32.90 0.33 -8.05
N THR A 60 -32.09 1.33 -8.37
CA THR A 60 -31.47 1.52 -9.70
C THR A 60 -29.95 1.37 -9.61
N LEU A 61 -29.33 1.04 -10.74
CA LEU A 61 -27.88 0.95 -10.92
C LEU A 61 -27.47 1.81 -12.12
N THR A 62 -26.48 2.66 -11.93
CA THR A 62 -25.85 3.49 -12.98
C THR A 62 -24.35 3.64 -12.70
N THR A 63 -23.66 4.31 -13.60
CA THR A 63 -22.24 4.62 -13.49
C THR A 63 -21.95 6.08 -13.84
N MET A 64 -20.75 6.54 -13.51
CA MET A 64 -20.18 7.82 -13.96
C MET A 64 -18.64 7.80 -13.81
N GLU A 65 -17.96 8.73 -14.46
CA GLU A 65 -16.58 9.11 -14.09
C GLU A 65 -16.56 9.87 -12.77
N ASP A 66 -15.38 10.06 -12.18
CA ASP A 66 -15.26 10.72 -10.88
C ASP A 66 -15.59 12.22 -10.90
N ASP A 67 -15.72 12.85 -12.07
CA ASP A 67 -16.23 14.21 -12.26
C ASP A 67 -17.75 14.26 -12.58
N GLY A 68 -18.40 13.11 -12.61
CA GLY A 68 -19.82 12.93 -12.92
C GLY A 68 -20.15 12.82 -14.40
N GLU A 69 -19.16 12.74 -15.29
CA GLU A 69 -19.40 12.45 -16.71
C GLU A 69 -20.08 11.09 -16.89
N GLY A 70 -21.06 11.02 -17.79
CA GLY A 70 -21.78 9.77 -18.10
C GLY A 70 -22.91 9.40 -17.13
N LEU A 71 -23.24 10.24 -16.15
CA LEU A 71 -24.32 9.97 -15.20
C LEU A 71 -25.71 9.96 -15.87
N GLU A 72 -26.44 8.85 -15.74
CA GLU A 72 -27.85 8.76 -16.14
C GLU A 72 -28.78 9.39 -15.08
N GLU A 73 -29.00 10.70 -15.17
CA GLU A 73 -29.68 11.47 -14.11
C GLU A 73 -31.09 10.99 -13.73
N GLU A 74 -31.86 10.45 -14.67
CA GLU A 74 -33.20 9.92 -14.40
C GLU A 74 -33.19 8.69 -13.48
N LYS A 75 -32.10 7.93 -13.45
CA LYS A 75 -31.90 6.82 -12.50
C LYS A 75 -31.60 7.29 -11.09
N VAL A 76 -31.17 8.55 -10.91
CA VAL A 76 -30.72 9.13 -9.64
C VAL A 76 -31.81 10.01 -8.99
N LYS A 77 -32.66 10.61 -9.83
CA LYS A 77 -33.70 11.57 -9.44
C LYS A 77 -34.60 11.04 -8.31
N LYS A 78 -34.88 11.89 -7.30
CA LYS A 78 -35.76 11.61 -6.13
C LYS A 78 -35.36 10.41 -5.26
N ARG A 79 -34.10 9.95 -5.33
CA ARG A 79 -33.59 8.77 -4.60
C ARG A 79 -32.54 9.13 -3.56
N LYS A 80 -32.32 8.22 -2.60
CA LYS A 80 -31.06 8.16 -1.84
C LYS A 80 -29.99 7.52 -2.72
N VAL A 81 -28.79 8.06 -2.67
CA VAL A 81 -27.70 7.70 -3.57
C VAL A 81 -26.54 7.14 -2.78
N LEU A 82 -26.02 6.01 -3.24
CA LEU A 82 -24.74 5.48 -2.79
C LEU A 82 -23.77 5.49 -3.96
N VAL A 83 -22.68 6.23 -3.83
CA VAL A 83 -21.53 6.11 -4.74
C VAL A 83 -20.66 4.97 -4.25
N VAL A 84 -20.22 4.12 -5.16
CA VAL A 84 -19.40 2.94 -4.88
C VAL A 84 -18.13 3.00 -5.71
N ASP A 85 -16.99 2.77 -5.06
CA ASP A 85 -15.69 2.67 -5.71
C ASP A 85 -14.85 1.56 -5.09
N ASN A 86 -13.70 1.23 -5.68
CA ASN A 86 -12.75 0.30 -5.08
C ASN A 86 -12.05 0.91 -3.87
N ASP A 87 -11.47 2.10 -4.01
CA ASP A 87 -10.69 2.72 -2.94
C ASP A 87 -10.66 4.25 -2.93
N ILE A 88 -10.47 4.82 -1.73
CA ILE A 88 -10.12 6.23 -1.56
C ILE A 88 -8.64 6.30 -1.19
N ILE A 89 -7.81 6.79 -2.13
CA ILE A 89 -6.37 6.99 -1.91
C ILE A 89 -6.06 8.40 -1.42
N THR A 90 -6.22 9.39 -2.30
CA THR A 90 -5.88 10.79 -2.01
C THR A 90 -7.10 11.63 -1.60
N GLY A 91 -8.30 11.07 -1.73
CA GLY A 91 -9.56 11.78 -1.55
C GLY A 91 -9.99 12.67 -2.72
N LYS A 92 -9.17 12.83 -3.77
CA LYS A 92 -9.51 13.67 -4.93
C LYS A 92 -10.74 13.15 -5.67
N GLY A 93 -10.78 11.88 -6.05
CA GLY A 93 -11.92 11.28 -6.76
C GLY A 93 -13.21 11.28 -5.93
N TYR A 94 -13.10 10.97 -4.63
CA TYR A 94 -14.20 11.14 -3.67
C TYR A 94 -14.75 12.58 -3.66
N LYS A 95 -13.88 13.59 -3.56
CA LYS A 95 -14.30 15.00 -3.55
C LYS A 95 -14.97 15.41 -4.86
N ARG A 96 -14.35 15.09 -6.02
CA ARG A 96 -14.88 15.40 -7.35
C ARG A 96 -16.27 14.79 -7.56
N SER A 97 -16.43 13.52 -7.21
CA SER A 97 -17.69 12.78 -7.46
C SER A 97 -18.81 13.27 -6.54
N LEU A 98 -18.52 13.56 -5.28
CA LEU A 98 -19.49 14.18 -4.39
C LEU A 98 -19.85 15.60 -4.80
N GLU A 99 -18.88 16.40 -5.24
CA GLU A 99 -19.13 17.75 -5.74
C GLU A 99 -20.03 17.71 -6.98
N ALA A 100 -19.74 16.82 -7.92
CA ALA A 100 -20.56 16.59 -9.11
C ALA A 100 -22.02 16.28 -8.75
N LEU A 101 -22.26 15.40 -7.77
CA LEU A 101 -23.62 15.08 -7.33
C LEU A 101 -24.26 16.19 -6.49
N ARG A 102 -23.47 16.91 -5.67
CA ARG A 102 -23.96 18.03 -4.85
C ARG A 102 -24.47 19.18 -5.70
N VAL A 103 -23.76 19.55 -6.76
CA VAL A 103 -24.19 20.59 -7.72
C VAL A 103 -25.53 20.21 -8.38
N ARG A 104 -25.78 18.91 -8.59
CA ARG A 104 -27.02 18.39 -9.19
C ARG A 104 -28.12 18.09 -8.17
N LYS A 105 -27.84 18.14 -6.85
CA LYS A 105 -28.71 17.66 -5.78
C LYS A 105 -30.10 18.32 -5.78
N SER A 106 -30.15 19.65 -5.90
CA SER A 106 -31.41 20.41 -5.90
C SER A 106 -32.26 20.08 -7.14
N ARG A 107 -31.68 20.19 -8.34
CA ARG A 107 -32.36 19.94 -9.62
C ARG A 107 -32.89 18.50 -9.74
N LEU A 108 -32.13 17.52 -9.26
CA LEU A 108 -32.51 16.11 -9.30
C LEU A 108 -33.31 15.65 -8.08
N ALA A 109 -33.54 16.53 -7.10
CA ALA A 109 -34.16 16.21 -5.82
C ALA A 109 -33.51 14.98 -5.14
N ILE A 110 -32.17 14.88 -5.16
CA ILE A 110 -31.45 13.79 -4.51
C ILE A 110 -31.65 13.91 -3.00
N LYS A 111 -32.19 12.85 -2.39
CA LYS A 111 -32.58 12.85 -0.96
C LYS A 111 -31.35 12.92 -0.06
N ASP A 112 -30.39 12.04 -0.31
CA ASP A 112 -29.13 11.98 0.42
C ASP A 112 -28.06 11.29 -0.43
N ILE A 113 -26.79 11.54 -0.13
CA ILE A 113 -25.65 10.97 -0.85
C ILE A 113 -24.66 10.41 0.16
N LYS A 114 -24.34 9.12 0.03
CA LYS A 114 -23.28 8.46 0.78
C LYS A 114 -22.26 7.81 -0.14
N PHE A 115 -21.12 7.42 0.43
CA PHE A 115 -20.03 6.80 -0.30
C PHE A 115 -19.60 5.48 0.34
N ALA A 116 -19.40 4.45 -0.48
CA ALA A 116 -18.86 3.16 -0.05
C ALA A 116 -17.63 2.78 -0.86
N VAL A 117 -16.62 2.24 -0.19
CA VAL A 117 -15.43 1.67 -0.85
C VAL A 117 -14.99 0.38 -0.22
N TYR A 118 -14.25 -0.45 -0.95
CA TYR A 118 -13.56 -1.57 -0.33
C TYR A 118 -12.49 -1.06 0.64
N SER A 119 -11.62 -0.16 0.18
CA SER A 119 -10.50 0.38 0.95
C SER A 119 -10.58 1.90 1.12
N ASP A 120 -10.83 2.37 2.34
CA ASP A 120 -10.79 3.81 2.67
C ASP A 120 -9.49 4.14 3.41
N ARG A 121 -8.54 4.79 2.72
CA ARG A 121 -7.21 5.10 3.28
C ARG A 121 -7.16 6.40 4.06
N ILE A 122 -8.19 7.24 3.97
CA ILE A 122 -8.22 8.58 4.59
C ILE A 122 -9.44 8.82 5.47
N GLY A 123 -10.31 7.81 5.62
CA GLY A 123 -11.46 7.85 6.53
C GLY A 123 -12.61 8.75 6.05
N LEU A 124 -12.78 8.93 4.74
CA LEU A 124 -13.84 9.77 4.17
C LEU A 124 -15.13 9.00 3.84
N ALA A 125 -15.07 7.68 3.63
CA ALA A 125 -16.23 6.91 3.22
C ALA A 125 -17.22 6.69 4.37
N ASP A 126 -18.51 6.66 4.04
CA ASP A 126 -19.56 6.27 4.99
C ASP A 126 -19.51 4.79 5.32
N PHE A 127 -19.12 3.97 4.34
CA PHE A 127 -19.04 2.52 4.47
C PHE A 127 -17.74 1.99 3.84
N SER A 128 -16.98 1.23 4.62
CA SER A 128 -15.79 0.55 4.10
C SER A 128 -15.56 -0.80 4.78
N VAL A 129 -14.83 -1.70 4.10
CA VAL A 129 -14.43 -3.01 4.66
C VAL A 129 -13.36 -2.83 5.72
N GLY A 130 -12.38 -1.99 5.41
CA GLY A 130 -11.40 -1.52 6.35
C GLY A 130 -11.25 0.00 6.22
N LYS A 131 -11.16 0.66 7.36
CA LYS A 131 -10.27 1.81 7.46
C LYS A 131 -8.89 1.16 7.48
N TYR A 132 -8.12 1.27 6.41
CA TYR A 132 -6.70 1.03 6.61
C TYR A 132 -6.30 2.11 7.62
N ALA A 133 -5.97 1.69 8.84
CA ALA A 133 -5.23 2.57 9.73
C ALA A 133 -4.05 3.05 8.88
N ALA A 134 -3.88 4.37 8.76
CA ALA A 134 -2.84 5.00 7.95
C ALA A 134 -1.44 4.41 8.19
N GLU A 135 -1.28 3.66 9.26
CA GLU A 135 -0.17 2.78 9.65
C GLU A 135 0.32 1.82 8.54
N THR A 136 -0.53 1.39 7.60
CA THR A 136 -0.10 0.46 6.52
C THR A 136 0.26 1.13 5.18
N ILE A 137 0.15 2.46 5.09
CA ILE A 137 0.84 3.25 4.06
C ILE A 137 1.68 4.26 4.82
N TRP A 138 2.89 3.85 5.16
CA TRP A 138 3.86 4.61 5.92
C TRP A 138 3.88 6.11 5.51
N ARG A 139 3.31 6.96 6.37
CA ARG A 139 3.60 8.40 6.50
C ARG A 139 3.09 9.36 5.41
N LEU A 140 2.02 9.04 4.67
CA LEU A 140 1.41 10.00 3.71
C LEU A 140 0.78 11.24 4.39
N ASP A 141 0.50 11.17 5.70
CA ASP A 141 0.13 12.33 6.52
C ASP A 141 1.29 13.32 6.71
N ILE A 142 2.53 12.89 6.44
CA ILE A 142 3.74 13.69 6.68
C ILE A 142 4.64 13.90 5.45
N ILE A 143 4.48 13.07 4.42
CA ILE A 143 5.21 13.10 3.14
C ILE A 143 4.25 13.48 2.00
N ASP A 144 4.51 14.59 1.33
CA ASP A 144 3.70 15.06 0.18
C ASP A 144 4.32 14.72 -1.19
N ALA A 145 3.63 15.10 -2.28
CA ALA A 145 4.07 14.84 -3.65
C ALA A 145 5.39 15.54 -4.04
N LEU A 146 5.73 16.66 -3.39
CA LEU A 146 7.02 17.33 -3.60
C LEU A 146 8.13 16.58 -2.86
N ASP A 147 7.86 16.10 -1.65
CA ASP A 147 8.82 15.30 -0.88
C ASP A 147 9.22 14.04 -1.65
N LEU A 148 8.26 13.36 -2.28
CA LEU A 148 8.52 12.20 -3.13
C LEU A 148 9.39 12.53 -4.35
N LYS A 149 9.17 13.69 -4.98
CA LYS A 149 10.01 14.14 -6.10
C LYS A 149 11.44 14.45 -5.64
N ILE A 150 11.58 15.09 -4.48
CA ILE A 150 12.89 15.38 -3.88
C ILE A 150 13.62 14.07 -3.57
N MET A 151 12.97 13.12 -2.90
CA MET A 151 13.51 11.79 -2.59
C MET A 151 13.95 11.06 -3.86
N ARG A 152 13.14 11.11 -4.93
CA ARG A 152 13.49 10.47 -6.21
C ARG A 152 14.79 11.03 -6.79
N HIS A 153 14.99 12.34 -6.74
CA HIS A 153 16.24 12.95 -7.20
C HIS A 153 17.44 12.55 -6.33
N LEU A 154 17.27 12.47 -5.01
CA LEU A 154 18.33 12.06 -4.09
C LEU A 154 18.65 10.56 -4.17
N ILE A 155 17.66 9.71 -4.45
CA ILE A 155 17.89 8.26 -4.67
C ILE A 155 18.66 8.03 -5.97
N GLN A 156 18.38 8.83 -7.01
CA GLN A 156 19.16 8.80 -8.26
C GLN A 156 20.58 9.35 -8.09
N ASN A 157 20.73 10.42 -7.30
CA ASN A 157 22.02 11.03 -7.01
C ASN A 157 22.02 11.65 -5.60
N GLY A 158 22.57 10.92 -4.64
CA GLY A 158 22.64 11.36 -3.24
C GLY A 158 23.51 12.60 -3.01
N ARG A 159 24.32 13.01 -4.01
CA ARG A 159 25.17 14.21 -3.98
C ARG A 159 24.55 15.39 -4.73
N ALA A 160 23.33 15.26 -5.26
CA ALA A 160 22.68 16.34 -5.97
C ALA A 160 22.52 17.58 -5.07
N SER A 161 22.85 18.76 -5.60
CA SER A 161 22.70 20.01 -4.85
C SER A 161 21.22 20.34 -4.65
N PHE A 162 20.86 20.90 -3.48
CA PHE A 162 19.49 21.34 -3.23
C PHE A 162 19.03 22.46 -4.18
N ALA A 163 19.98 23.24 -4.73
CA ALA A 163 19.69 24.22 -5.77
C ALA A 163 19.25 23.56 -7.08
N ASP A 164 19.92 22.49 -7.51
CA ASP A 164 19.56 21.78 -8.75
C ASP A 164 18.25 20.99 -8.59
N ILE A 165 18.02 20.41 -7.40
CA ILE A 165 16.74 19.78 -7.07
C ILE A 165 15.64 20.84 -7.07
N GLY A 166 15.86 21.98 -6.43
CA GLY A 166 14.91 23.10 -6.36
C GLY A 166 14.44 23.57 -7.73
N LYS A 167 15.37 23.73 -8.68
CA LYS A 167 15.04 24.04 -10.09
C LYS A 167 14.11 22.99 -10.73
N LYS A 168 14.32 21.70 -10.45
CA LYS A 168 13.51 20.60 -11.03
C LYS A 168 12.12 20.48 -10.40
N VAL A 169 11.96 20.89 -9.14
CA VAL A 169 10.69 20.76 -8.39
C VAL A 169 9.99 22.10 -8.14
N ASN A 170 10.49 23.19 -8.72
CA ASN A 170 10.00 24.56 -8.57
C ASN A 170 9.97 25.05 -7.10
N LEU A 171 11.09 24.88 -6.39
CA LEU A 171 11.31 25.34 -5.02
C LEU A 171 12.66 26.06 -4.89
N SER A 172 12.80 26.90 -3.86
CA SER A 172 14.11 27.43 -3.47
C SER A 172 14.99 26.34 -2.86
N ALA A 173 16.32 26.51 -2.90
CA ALA A 173 17.25 25.57 -2.27
C ALA A 173 16.98 25.41 -0.76
N VAL A 174 16.61 26.50 -0.07
CA VAL A 174 16.25 26.50 1.36
C VAL A 174 14.98 25.69 1.60
N ALA A 175 13.96 25.84 0.74
CA ALA A 175 12.72 25.06 0.86
C ALA A 175 12.95 23.55 0.64
N VAL A 176 13.86 23.17 -0.27
CA VAL A 176 14.29 21.78 -0.44
C VAL A 176 15.06 21.29 0.81
N SER A 177 15.99 22.07 1.35
CA SER A 177 16.74 21.72 2.57
C SER A 177 15.81 21.41 3.73
N ASN A 178 14.87 22.32 4.02
CA ASN A 178 13.92 22.16 5.13
C ASN A 178 13.08 20.88 4.99
N ARG A 179 12.67 20.54 3.76
CA ARG A 179 11.91 19.32 3.48
C ARG A 179 12.76 18.07 3.67
N VAL A 180 13.99 18.05 3.16
CA VAL A 180 14.92 16.93 3.36
C VAL A 180 15.22 16.74 4.85
N GLU A 181 15.53 17.81 5.58
CA GLU A 181 15.77 17.77 7.02
C GLU A 181 14.57 17.22 7.79
N LYS A 182 13.35 17.67 7.45
CA LYS A 182 12.13 17.11 8.02
C LYS A 182 12.04 15.61 7.77
N LEU A 183 12.21 15.16 6.53
CA LEU A 183 12.16 13.73 6.17
C LEU A 183 13.20 12.88 6.92
N LEU A 184 14.40 13.43 7.15
CA LEU A 184 15.47 12.78 7.91
C LEU A 184 15.13 12.69 9.41
N GLN A 185 14.72 13.80 10.03
CA GLN A 185 14.30 13.85 11.44
C GLN A 185 13.18 12.87 11.73
N GLU A 186 12.27 12.75 10.78
CA GLU A 186 11.11 11.90 10.83
C GLU A 186 11.38 10.41 10.57
N LYS A 187 12.63 10.06 10.23
CA LYS A 187 13.04 8.70 9.82
C LYS A 187 12.26 8.19 8.60
N ALA A 188 11.67 9.09 7.81
CA ALA A 188 10.99 8.81 6.55
C ALA A 188 11.99 8.69 5.38
N PHE A 189 13.16 9.31 5.51
CA PHE A 189 14.26 9.22 4.56
C PHE A 189 15.58 9.03 5.29
N LYS A 190 16.56 8.40 4.63
CA LYS A 190 17.93 8.26 5.11
C LYS A 190 18.90 8.47 3.96
N ILE A 191 20.02 9.14 4.21
CA ILE A 191 21.11 9.30 3.25
C ILE A 191 22.29 8.48 3.76
N GLN A 192 22.75 7.53 2.94
CA GLN A 192 23.84 6.62 3.28
C GLN A 192 24.77 6.48 2.06
N GLY A 193 26.05 6.23 2.31
CA GLY A 193 26.99 5.87 1.25
C GLY A 193 26.69 4.48 0.70
N GLY A 194 26.83 4.30 -0.61
CA GLY A 194 26.81 2.98 -1.25
C GLY A 194 28.22 2.45 -1.46
N LEU A 195 28.42 1.16 -1.24
CA LEU A 195 29.68 0.46 -1.54
C LEU A 195 29.63 -0.11 -2.96
N VAL A 196 30.72 0.01 -3.71
CA VAL A 196 30.88 -0.70 -4.98
C VAL A 196 31.31 -2.14 -4.67
N ILE A 197 30.33 -3.04 -4.51
CA ILE A 197 30.52 -4.36 -3.90
C ILE A 197 31.56 -5.25 -4.62
N ASP A 198 31.69 -5.12 -5.94
CA ASP A 198 32.62 -5.92 -6.76
C ASP A 198 34.10 -5.55 -6.57
N GLN A 199 34.40 -4.42 -5.93
CA GLN A 199 35.77 -4.03 -5.58
C GLN A 199 36.26 -4.70 -4.29
N PHE A 200 35.35 -5.27 -3.49
CA PHE A 200 35.66 -5.75 -2.13
C PHE A 200 35.29 -7.22 -1.91
N TYR A 201 34.34 -7.74 -2.67
CA TYR A 201 33.80 -9.09 -2.53
C TYR A 201 33.84 -9.82 -3.87
N THR A 202 33.86 -11.15 -3.84
CA THR A 202 33.92 -11.98 -5.06
C THR A 202 32.75 -12.94 -5.17
N MET A 203 32.04 -13.19 -4.08
CA MET A 203 30.92 -14.13 -4.02
C MET A 203 29.95 -13.76 -2.91
N SER A 204 28.78 -14.37 -2.94
CA SER A 204 27.79 -14.27 -1.88
C SER A 204 27.36 -15.66 -1.41
N ALA A 205 26.76 -15.72 -0.23
CA ALA A 205 26.05 -16.91 0.21
C ALA A 205 24.69 -16.53 0.78
N HIS A 206 23.68 -17.30 0.40
CA HIS A 206 22.37 -17.32 1.01
C HIS A 206 22.35 -18.39 2.09
N VAL A 207 22.05 -18.00 3.32
CA VAL A 207 21.96 -18.91 4.46
C VAL A 207 20.54 -18.90 4.99
N GLU A 208 19.94 -20.08 5.06
CA GLU A 208 18.62 -20.31 5.63
C GLU A 208 18.77 -21.09 6.93
N ILE A 209 18.30 -20.52 8.02
CA ILE A 209 18.36 -21.12 9.35
C ILE A 209 16.95 -21.43 9.82
N GLU A 210 16.69 -22.67 10.21
CA GLU A 210 15.49 -23.09 10.93
C GLU A 210 15.84 -23.24 12.41
N ALA A 211 15.16 -22.47 13.28
CA ALA A 211 15.37 -22.54 14.72
C ALA A 211 14.13 -22.07 15.50
N GLU A 212 14.08 -22.39 16.80
CA GLU A 212 13.01 -21.86 17.68
C GLU A 212 13.10 -20.32 17.80
N PRO A 213 11.98 -19.62 18.07
CA PRO A 213 11.92 -18.16 18.06
C PRO A 213 12.97 -17.51 18.97
N GLU A 214 13.21 -18.07 20.15
CA GLU A 214 14.19 -17.54 21.11
C GLU A 214 15.63 -17.62 20.57
N ILE A 215 15.93 -18.62 19.74
CA ILE A 215 17.23 -18.76 19.08
C ILE A 215 17.34 -17.79 17.90
N LEU A 216 16.25 -17.60 17.14
CA LEU A 216 16.23 -16.64 16.04
C LEU A 216 16.49 -15.21 16.53
N GLU A 217 15.88 -14.79 17.65
CA GLU A 217 16.13 -13.46 18.22
C GLU A 217 17.61 -13.28 18.60
N LYS A 218 18.23 -14.28 19.25
CA LYS A 218 19.67 -14.26 19.59
C LYS A 218 20.57 -14.20 18.35
N LEU A 219 20.23 -14.96 17.31
CA LEU A 219 20.94 -14.92 16.04
C LEU A 219 20.83 -13.53 15.40
N ILE A 220 19.64 -12.92 15.41
CA ILE A 220 19.44 -11.57 14.87
C ILE A 220 20.33 -10.56 15.61
N GLU A 221 20.34 -10.56 16.94
CA GLU A 221 21.19 -9.66 17.75
C GLU A 221 22.68 -9.77 17.38
N VAL A 222 23.19 -10.99 17.19
CA VAL A 222 24.60 -11.23 16.81
C VAL A 222 24.88 -10.79 15.36
N LEU A 223 23.94 -11.07 14.45
CA LEU A 223 24.13 -10.88 13.02
C LEU A 223 23.91 -9.43 12.57
N GLU A 224 23.09 -8.65 13.28
CA GLU A 224 22.89 -7.21 12.99
C GLU A 224 24.18 -6.40 13.06
N CYS A 225 25.15 -6.84 13.88
CA CYS A 225 26.46 -6.20 14.01
C CYS A 225 27.54 -6.79 13.08
N SER A 226 27.21 -7.79 12.26
CA SER A 226 28.20 -8.50 11.44
C SER A 226 28.43 -7.81 10.09
N PRO A 227 29.66 -7.40 9.75
CA PRO A 227 29.94 -6.62 8.54
C PRO A 227 29.73 -7.40 7.23
N GLU A 228 29.78 -8.73 7.28
CA GLU A 228 29.54 -9.60 6.12
C GLU A 228 28.05 -9.67 5.74
N VAL A 229 27.15 -9.41 6.70
CA VAL A 229 25.70 -9.53 6.52
C VAL A 229 25.16 -8.32 5.76
N CYS A 230 24.68 -8.54 4.53
CA CYS A 230 24.10 -7.49 3.70
C CYS A 230 22.57 -7.51 3.71
N ARG A 231 21.96 -8.64 4.07
CA ARG A 231 20.51 -8.77 4.24
C ARG A 231 20.18 -9.79 5.32
N LEU A 232 19.22 -9.44 6.17
CA LEU A 232 18.71 -10.29 7.24
C LEU A 232 17.17 -10.21 7.23
N VAL A 233 16.51 -11.36 7.06
CA VAL A 233 15.05 -11.40 6.92
C VAL A 233 14.47 -12.52 7.76
N LYS A 234 13.66 -12.15 8.75
CA LYS A 234 12.82 -13.09 9.49
C LYS A 234 11.60 -13.44 8.63
N MET A 235 11.39 -14.72 8.37
CA MET A 235 10.33 -15.19 7.48
C MET A 235 9.13 -15.73 8.26
N SER A 236 7.91 -15.49 7.74
CA SER A 236 6.70 -16.17 8.22
C SER A 236 6.65 -17.59 7.63
N GLY A 237 6.83 -18.61 8.46
CA GLY A 237 6.99 -20.00 8.02
C GLY A 237 7.39 -20.93 9.16
N LYS A 238 8.11 -22.01 8.88
CA LYS A 238 8.63 -22.97 9.89
C LYS A 238 9.73 -22.37 10.80
N GLN A 239 9.55 -21.13 11.27
CA GLN A 239 10.52 -20.37 12.06
C GLN A 239 11.89 -20.34 11.36
N THR A 240 11.96 -19.58 10.25
CA THR A 240 13.17 -19.47 9.43
C THR A 240 13.72 -18.04 9.39
N LEU A 241 15.05 -17.94 9.34
CA LEU A 241 15.82 -16.71 9.14
C LEU A 241 16.64 -16.85 7.87
N ASN A 242 16.48 -15.90 6.95
CA ASN A 242 17.22 -15.84 5.70
C ASN A 242 18.27 -14.73 5.79
N ILE A 243 19.51 -15.08 5.47
CA ILE A 243 20.67 -14.22 5.57
C ILE A 243 21.36 -14.20 4.21
N ASP A 244 21.71 -13.01 3.71
CA ASP A 244 22.69 -12.90 2.63
C ASP A 244 23.98 -12.30 3.17
N ILE A 245 25.09 -12.96 2.84
CA ILE A 245 26.43 -12.48 3.16
C ILE A 245 27.25 -12.19 1.90
N LEU A 246 28.13 -11.21 1.99
CA LEU A 246 29.14 -10.89 0.97
C LEU A 246 30.53 -11.25 1.50
N VAL A 247 31.28 -12.02 0.71
CA VAL A 247 32.57 -12.57 1.13
C VAL A 247 33.57 -12.64 -0.03
N ARG A 248 34.84 -12.94 0.30
CA ARG A 248 35.96 -12.95 -0.66
C ARG A 248 36.38 -14.35 -1.09
N SER A 249 35.98 -15.38 -0.34
CA SER A 249 36.31 -16.77 -0.64
C SER A 249 35.40 -17.72 0.14
N LEU A 250 35.39 -18.99 -0.27
CA LEU A 250 34.67 -20.07 0.41
C LEU A 250 35.06 -20.20 1.88
N HIS A 251 36.36 -20.04 2.19
CA HIS A 251 36.86 -20.09 3.57
C HIS A 251 36.18 -19.06 4.48
N HIS A 252 35.91 -17.84 4.00
CA HIS A 252 35.19 -16.84 4.78
C HIS A 252 33.72 -17.22 5.04
N ILE A 253 33.10 -18.01 4.15
CA ILE A 253 31.76 -18.57 4.39
C ILE A 253 31.84 -19.58 5.53
N GLU A 254 32.77 -20.53 5.45
CA GLU A 254 32.97 -21.55 6.48
C GLU A 254 33.23 -20.91 7.86
N ASP A 255 34.10 -19.91 7.90
CA ASP A 255 34.40 -19.15 9.12
C ASP A 255 33.17 -18.43 9.68
N PHE A 256 32.35 -17.83 8.82
CA PHE A 256 31.11 -17.16 9.22
C PHE A 256 30.13 -18.16 9.85
N ILE A 257 29.91 -19.31 9.20
CA ILE A 257 29.00 -20.34 9.72
C ILE A 257 29.50 -20.87 11.07
N ALA A 258 30.78 -21.20 11.18
CA ALA A 258 31.37 -21.73 12.42
C ALA A 258 31.30 -20.71 13.57
N ASN A 259 31.71 -19.47 13.32
CA ASN A 259 31.95 -18.49 14.38
C ASN A 259 30.77 -17.55 14.67
N ARG A 260 29.75 -17.49 13.80
CA ARG A 260 28.56 -16.64 14.00
C ARG A 260 27.28 -17.43 14.17
N ILE A 261 27.09 -18.48 13.36
CA ILE A 261 25.85 -19.27 13.40
C ILE A 261 25.97 -20.38 14.44
N HIS A 262 26.96 -21.26 14.33
CA HIS A 262 27.10 -22.39 15.24
C HIS A 262 27.55 -22.00 16.65
N ALA A 263 28.08 -20.78 16.82
CA ALA A 263 28.32 -20.18 18.13
C ALA A 263 27.03 -19.97 18.94
N VAL A 264 25.87 -19.88 18.29
CA VAL A 264 24.55 -19.83 18.94
C VAL A 264 23.92 -21.23 18.89
N PRO A 265 23.96 -22.01 19.99
CA PRO A 265 23.43 -23.36 20.01
C PRO A 265 21.91 -23.37 19.86
N GLY A 266 21.36 -24.35 19.14
CA GLY A 266 19.91 -24.56 19.01
C GLY A 266 19.33 -24.31 17.62
N SER A 267 20.16 -24.05 16.60
CA SER A 267 19.71 -24.13 15.20
C SER A 267 19.43 -25.59 14.82
N LYS A 268 18.24 -25.85 14.27
CA LYS A 268 17.80 -27.20 13.88
C LYS A 268 18.36 -27.59 12.52
N ARG A 269 18.37 -26.64 11.59
CA ARG A 269 18.84 -26.85 10.23
C ARG A 269 19.45 -25.56 9.68
N VAL A 270 20.58 -25.68 9.00
CA VAL A 270 21.23 -24.61 8.27
C VAL A 270 21.42 -25.09 6.84
N ASN A 271 20.81 -24.40 5.87
CA ASN A 271 21.07 -24.63 4.45
C ASN A 271 21.87 -23.44 3.91
N ILE A 272 22.87 -23.73 3.09
CA ILE A 272 23.77 -22.72 2.52
C ILE A 272 23.75 -22.89 1.01
N THR A 273 23.48 -21.81 0.29
CA THR A 273 23.58 -21.73 -1.16
C THR A 273 24.60 -20.66 -1.51
N ILE A 274 25.61 -21.02 -2.30
CA ILE A 274 26.67 -20.10 -2.71
C ILE A 274 26.35 -19.56 -4.09
N GLY A 275 26.57 -18.27 -4.30
CA GLY A 275 26.30 -17.61 -5.57
C GLY A 275 27.31 -16.53 -5.91
N GLU A 276 27.11 -15.93 -7.09
CA GLU A 276 27.81 -14.71 -7.50
C GLU A 276 27.41 -13.51 -6.65
N LEU A 277 28.01 -12.35 -6.91
CA LEU A 277 27.61 -11.11 -6.24
C LEU A 277 26.16 -10.73 -6.60
N PRO A 278 25.39 -10.18 -5.65
CA PRO A 278 24.01 -9.79 -5.91
C PRO A 278 23.94 -8.65 -6.92
N ILE A 279 22.98 -8.75 -7.83
CA ILE A 279 22.65 -7.64 -8.73
C ILE A 279 21.85 -6.60 -7.94
N VAL A 280 22.47 -5.46 -7.65
CA VAL A 280 21.80 -4.35 -6.94
C VAL A 280 21.03 -3.49 -7.95
N PRO A 281 19.70 -3.36 -7.83
CA PRO A 281 18.92 -2.48 -8.71
C PRO A 281 19.42 -1.03 -8.61
N LYS A 282 19.54 -0.36 -9.76
CA LYS A 282 20.00 1.05 -9.82
C LYS A 282 19.07 2.02 -9.08
N ILE A 283 17.79 1.66 -8.95
CA ILE A 283 16.78 2.47 -8.28
C ILE A 283 15.86 1.53 -7.51
N TYR A 284 15.69 1.78 -6.22
CA TYR A 284 14.67 1.17 -5.37
C TYR A 284 13.77 2.31 -4.85
N PHE A 285 12.60 2.47 -5.47
CA PHE A 285 11.65 3.52 -5.13
C PHE A 285 10.24 2.93 -5.07
N PRO A 286 9.42 3.27 -4.06
CA PRO A 286 8.04 2.79 -4.02
C PRO A 286 7.29 3.27 -5.27
N SER A 287 6.63 2.35 -5.97
CA SER A 287 5.65 2.69 -6.99
C SER A 287 4.43 3.26 -6.28
N LEU A 288 4.25 4.58 -6.32
CA LEU A 288 3.05 5.26 -5.84
C LEU A 288 2.11 5.57 -7.01
#